data_AF-A0A4V5NGM5-F1
#
_entry.id   AF-A0A4V5NGM5-F1
#
_cell.length_a   1.000
_cell.length_b   1.000
_cell.length_c   1.000
_cell.angle_alpha   90.00
_cell.angle_beta   90.00
_cell.angle_gamma   90.00
#
_symmetry.space_group_name_H-M   'P 1'
#
loop_
_entity.id
_entity.type
_entity.pdbx_description
1 polymer ?
#
loop_
_entity_poly.entity_id
_entity_poly.type
_entity_poly.pdbx_seq_one_letter_code
_entity_poly.pdbx_strand_id
1 'polypeptide(L)'
;MLCSLFALLCAAGFGTAALKRQHAYVDGRLFSIDGKTQYFAGTNTWWLGRLNDADINTVVSHLAETKLLVTRVWGFGNVNDDAAAAGSVYYQVLNSTGGYINYDYDTGIGRLDSVVKSAEKYGVKLILPMLNNWNDLGGINTYTTAFGGNATSFYTDAKSQAAYRNYIKFIVNRYKHSPAIFAWELMNEPRCRGCPTSTIYDWASSTSQFIKSLDSSHMVTLGDEGWFVPSDGYGDGSYAYSGLEGVDFVKNLGIVTLDFVPDAQHDAAGAAANKPVIAEEYGWPTHNNRTAIEASWQQYVLKSTHLAADMFWQFADSMPAVSNEVDEYAVFYNTTKGSDYDVLAIQHARAVLEKRTR
;
A
#
# COMPACT_ATOMS: atom_id res chain seq x y z
N MET A 1 -60.40 -33.05 -5.02
CA MET A 1 -60.04 -32.20 -3.87
C MET A 1 -58.64 -32.60 -3.41
N LEU A 2 -57.73 -31.62 -3.47
CA LEU A 2 -56.37 -31.54 -2.90
C LEU A 2 -55.42 -32.73 -3.04
N CYS A 3 -54.47 -32.61 -3.97
CA CYS A 3 -53.18 -33.28 -3.92
C CYS A 3 -52.11 -32.19 -3.72
N SER A 4 -51.55 -32.09 -2.52
CA SER A 4 -50.54 -31.09 -2.16
C SER A 4 -49.15 -31.55 -2.62
N LEU A 5 -48.52 -30.78 -3.51
CA LEU A 5 -47.11 -30.92 -3.86
C LEU A 5 -46.25 -30.25 -2.77
N PHE A 6 -45.42 -31.03 -2.08
CA PHE A 6 -44.28 -30.51 -1.31
C PHE A 6 -43.09 -30.34 -2.27
N ALA A 7 -42.70 -29.10 -2.54
CA ALA A 7 -41.44 -28.80 -3.21
C ALA A 7 -40.30 -28.85 -2.17
N LEU A 8 -39.39 -29.82 -2.32
CA LEU A 8 -38.12 -29.87 -1.60
C LEU A 8 -37.20 -28.79 -2.19
N LEU A 9 -36.98 -27.69 -1.47
CA LEU A 9 -35.87 -26.79 -1.78
C LEU A 9 -34.55 -27.45 -1.33
N CYS A 10 -33.75 -27.89 -2.30
CA CYS A 10 -32.31 -28.10 -2.07
C CYS A 10 -31.66 -26.73 -1.84
N ALA A 11 -31.38 -26.40 -0.58
CA ALA A 11 -30.46 -25.32 -0.23
C ALA A 11 -29.03 -25.76 -0.57
N ALA A 12 -28.59 -25.48 -1.79
CA ALA A 12 -27.19 -25.61 -2.16
C ALA A 12 -26.37 -24.57 -1.37
N GLY A 13 -25.32 -25.03 -0.70
CA GLY A 13 -24.41 -24.23 0.13
C GLY A 13 -23.56 -23.24 -0.67
N PHE A 14 -24.18 -22.17 -1.17
CA PHE A 14 -23.51 -21.07 -1.86
C PHE A 14 -23.00 -19.95 -0.93
N GLY A 15 -23.20 -20.09 0.39
CA GLY A 15 -22.98 -18.97 1.33
C GLY A 15 -21.52 -18.66 1.68
N THR A 16 -20.64 -19.66 1.76
CA THR A 16 -19.30 -19.45 2.34
C THR A 16 -18.19 -19.24 1.30
N ALA A 17 -18.32 -19.86 0.12
CA ALA A 17 -17.34 -19.70 -0.95
C ALA A 17 -17.53 -18.40 -1.76
N ALA A 18 -18.73 -17.82 -1.78
CA ALA A 18 -19.01 -16.56 -2.48
C ALA A 18 -18.51 -15.34 -1.69
N LEU A 19 -18.61 -15.35 -0.36
CA LEU A 19 -18.08 -14.28 0.50
C LEU A 19 -16.55 -14.19 0.49
N LYS A 20 -15.83 -15.32 0.29
CA LYS A 20 -14.37 -15.33 0.10
C LYS A 20 -13.91 -14.75 -1.25
N ARG A 21 -14.82 -14.46 -2.20
CA ARG A 21 -14.48 -14.01 -3.57
C ARG A 21 -14.54 -12.50 -3.77
N GLN A 22 -14.76 -11.71 -2.71
CA GLN A 22 -14.92 -10.26 -2.84
C GLN A 22 -13.60 -9.48 -2.63
N HIS A 23 -12.67 -10.00 -1.83
CA HIS A 23 -11.41 -9.30 -1.51
C HIS A 23 -10.27 -9.82 -2.40
N ALA A 24 -9.28 -8.96 -2.64
CA ALA A 24 -8.06 -9.36 -3.35
C ALA A 24 -7.24 -10.35 -2.50
N TYR A 25 -6.61 -11.33 -3.14
CA TYR A 25 -5.76 -12.32 -2.46
C TYR A 25 -4.64 -12.81 -3.37
N VAL A 26 -3.61 -13.40 -2.75
CA VAL A 26 -2.49 -14.03 -3.47
C VAL A 26 -2.93 -15.35 -4.09
N ASP A 27 -2.70 -15.50 -5.40
CA ASP A 27 -2.89 -16.75 -6.14
C ASP A 27 -1.58 -17.16 -6.80
N GLY A 28 -0.87 -18.11 -6.16
CA GLY A 28 0.50 -18.46 -6.51
C GLY A 28 1.44 -17.27 -6.30
N ARG A 29 2.07 -16.81 -7.38
CA ARG A 29 2.92 -15.60 -7.39
C ARG A 29 2.25 -14.43 -8.11
N LEU A 30 0.92 -14.44 -8.20
CA LEU A 30 0.10 -13.37 -8.75
C LEU A 30 -0.98 -12.98 -7.75
N PHE A 31 -1.86 -12.07 -8.18
CA PHE A 31 -2.99 -11.61 -7.38
C PHE A 31 -4.30 -11.89 -8.11
N SER A 32 -5.27 -12.42 -7.38
CA SER A 32 -6.66 -12.44 -7.82
C SER A 32 -7.33 -11.15 -7.40
N ILE A 33 -7.66 -10.29 -8.37
CA ILE A 33 -8.41 -9.05 -8.17
C ILE A 33 -9.76 -9.20 -8.85
N ASP A 34 -10.84 -9.03 -8.09
CA ASP A 34 -12.23 -9.17 -8.55
C ASP A 34 -12.48 -10.50 -9.29
N GLY A 35 -11.90 -11.58 -8.77
CA GLY A 35 -12.05 -12.94 -9.29
C GLY A 35 -11.17 -13.29 -10.49
N LYS A 36 -10.26 -12.38 -10.91
CA LYS A 36 -9.32 -12.62 -12.00
C LYS A 36 -7.87 -12.63 -11.48
N THR A 37 -7.22 -13.78 -11.56
CA THR A 37 -5.77 -13.91 -11.34
C THR A 37 -5.02 -13.27 -12.49
N GLN A 38 -4.26 -12.21 -12.22
CA GLN A 38 -3.62 -11.39 -13.24
C GLN A 38 -2.41 -10.63 -12.70
N TYR A 39 -1.56 -10.17 -13.61
CA TYR A 39 -0.65 -9.06 -13.34
C TYR A 39 -1.44 -7.75 -13.32
N PHE A 40 -0.93 -6.73 -12.64
CA PHE A 40 -1.52 -5.40 -12.70
C PHE A 40 -0.46 -4.30 -12.69
N ALA A 41 -0.82 -3.15 -13.26
CA ALA A 41 -0.12 -1.89 -13.01
C ALA A 41 -0.95 -1.06 -12.03
N GLY A 42 -0.26 -0.29 -11.19
CA GLY A 42 -0.85 0.63 -10.24
C GLY A 42 -0.05 1.92 -10.13
N THR A 43 -0.29 2.68 -9.08
CA THR A 43 0.42 3.95 -8.82
C THR A 43 0.35 4.34 -7.34
N ASN A 44 1.00 5.45 -6.98
CA ASN A 44 0.92 6.06 -5.66
C ASN A 44 0.11 7.37 -5.75
N THR A 45 -0.87 7.53 -4.86
CA THR A 45 -1.66 8.75 -4.68
C THR A 45 -1.75 9.07 -3.19
N TRP A 46 -0.60 9.28 -2.56
CA TRP A 46 -0.51 9.44 -1.11
C TRP A 46 -1.38 10.57 -0.55
N TRP A 47 -1.53 11.64 -1.33
CA TRP A 47 -2.27 12.87 -1.01
C TRP A 47 -3.79 12.73 -1.15
N LEU A 48 -4.29 11.60 -1.66
CA LEU A 48 -5.71 11.45 -2.01
C LEU A 48 -6.65 11.67 -0.81
N GLY A 49 -6.21 11.24 0.38
CA GLY A 49 -6.91 11.46 1.64
C GLY A 49 -6.91 12.90 2.15
N ARG A 50 -6.38 13.86 1.40
CA ARG A 50 -6.37 15.30 1.74
C ARG A 50 -7.26 16.14 0.83
N LEU A 51 -7.78 15.56 -0.24
CA LEU A 51 -8.62 16.26 -1.21
C LEU A 51 -10.08 16.26 -0.79
N ASN A 52 -10.90 17.15 -1.37
CA ASN A 52 -12.36 17.10 -1.22
C ASN A 52 -12.98 15.94 -2.03
N ASP A 53 -14.27 15.65 -1.80
CA ASP A 53 -14.95 14.52 -2.42
C ASP A 53 -14.98 14.57 -3.96
N ALA A 54 -15.13 15.75 -4.55
CA ALA A 54 -15.20 15.90 -6.00
C ALA A 54 -13.86 15.57 -6.65
N ASP A 55 -12.77 16.10 -6.10
CA ASP A 55 -11.42 15.85 -6.61
C ASP A 55 -11.00 14.39 -6.40
N ILE A 56 -11.34 13.77 -5.26
CA ILE A 56 -11.15 12.32 -5.05
C ILE A 56 -11.89 11.52 -6.14
N ASN A 57 -13.15 11.85 -6.42
CA ASN A 57 -13.92 11.13 -7.43
C ASN A 57 -13.30 11.29 -8.83
N THR A 58 -12.81 12.48 -9.16
CA THR A 58 -12.12 12.75 -10.43
C THR A 58 -10.86 11.91 -10.55
N VAL A 59 -9.95 11.99 -9.56
CA VAL A 59 -8.69 11.22 -9.57
C VAL A 59 -8.95 9.73 -9.70
N VAL A 60 -9.81 9.16 -8.85
CA VAL A 60 -10.06 7.71 -8.87
C VAL A 60 -10.73 7.27 -10.18
N SER A 61 -11.57 8.12 -10.79
CA SER A 61 -12.11 7.83 -12.13
C SER A 61 -11.02 7.79 -13.20
N HIS A 62 -10.05 8.71 -13.18
CA HIS A 62 -8.92 8.70 -14.10
C HIS A 62 -8.06 7.44 -13.93
N LEU A 63 -7.82 6.98 -12.70
CA LEU A 63 -7.12 5.72 -12.44
C LEU A 63 -7.85 4.51 -13.07
N ALA A 64 -9.17 4.43 -12.88
CA ALA A 64 -10.02 3.37 -13.41
C ALA A 64 -10.13 3.39 -14.95
N GLU A 65 -10.14 4.58 -15.56
CA GLU A 65 -10.10 4.77 -17.01
C GLU A 65 -8.77 4.28 -17.61
N THR A 66 -7.65 4.59 -16.96
CA THR A 66 -6.30 4.12 -17.34
C THR A 66 -6.08 2.63 -17.12
N LYS A 67 -6.90 1.98 -16.28
CA LYS A 67 -6.72 0.59 -15.81
C LYS A 67 -5.55 0.40 -14.85
N LEU A 68 -5.23 1.43 -14.07
CA LEU A 68 -4.41 1.29 -12.87
C LEU A 68 -5.30 0.66 -11.79
N LEU A 69 -5.15 -0.65 -11.56
CA LEU A 69 -6.10 -1.42 -10.74
C LEU A 69 -5.93 -1.18 -9.24
N VAL A 70 -4.74 -0.78 -8.83
CA VAL A 70 -4.38 -0.56 -7.42
C VAL A 70 -3.71 0.80 -7.28
N THR A 71 -4.09 1.56 -6.27
CA THR A 71 -3.35 2.76 -5.85
C THR A 71 -2.96 2.65 -4.38
N ARG A 72 -1.77 3.13 -4.05
CA ARG A 72 -1.28 3.20 -2.67
C ARG A 72 -1.53 4.60 -2.11
N VAL A 73 -2.18 4.65 -0.93
CA VAL A 73 -2.64 5.89 -0.28
C VAL A 73 -2.22 5.86 1.17
N TRP A 74 -1.70 6.97 1.70
CA TRP A 74 -1.35 7.04 3.11
C TRP A 74 -2.60 6.94 3.99
N GLY A 75 -2.72 5.82 4.69
CA GLY A 75 -3.77 5.56 5.68
C GLY A 75 -3.43 6.15 7.04
N PHE A 76 -2.53 7.15 7.09
CA PHE A 76 -2.05 7.84 8.28
C PHE A 76 -2.04 9.35 8.09
N GLY A 77 -1.95 10.05 9.21
CA GLY A 77 -1.80 11.50 9.29
C GLY A 77 -1.76 11.89 10.75
N ASN A 78 -0.56 12.11 11.29
CA ASN A 78 -0.32 12.24 12.71
C ASN A 78 0.10 13.66 13.08
N VAL A 79 -0.44 14.17 14.18
CA VAL A 79 -0.03 15.45 14.78
C VAL A 79 0.14 15.29 16.29
N ASN A 80 0.95 16.15 16.90
CA ASN A 80 1.11 16.18 18.36
C ASN A 80 0.21 17.21 19.06
N ASP A 81 -0.37 18.15 18.30
CA ASP A 81 -1.19 19.25 18.77
C ASP A 81 -2.27 19.55 17.72
N ASP A 82 -3.54 19.41 18.10
CA ASP A 82 -4.69 19.62 17.21
C ASP A 82 -5.00 21.10 16.97
N ALA A 83 -4.74 21.97 17.95
CA ALA A 83 -4.88 23.41 17.80
C ALA A 83 -3.86 23.96 16.81
N ALA A 84 -2.62 23.45 16.85
CA ALA A 84 -1.58 23.80 15.87
C ALA A 84 -1.89 23.28 14.45
N ALA A 85 -2.64 22.17 14.34
CA ALA A 85 -3.03 21.57 13.07
C ALA A 85 -4.40 22.04 12.55
N ALA A 86 -5.01 23.05 13.19
CA ALA A 86 -6.34 23.53 12.83
C ALA A 86 -6.43 23.93 11.36
N GLY A 87 -7.44 23.41 10.66
CA GLY A 87 -7.66 23.66 9.22
C GLY A 87 -6.83 22.78 8.28
N SER A 88 -5.96 21.91 8.79
CA SER A 88 -5.26 20.88 8.00
C SER A 88 -5.92 19.52 8.16
N VAL A 89 -5.70 18.61 7.20
CA VAL A 89 -6.18 17.23 7.30
C VAL A 89 -5.19 16.40 8.12
N TYR A 90 -5.67 15.77 9.20
CA TYR A 90 -4.93 14.80 10.01
C TYR A 90 -5.89 13.79 10.65
N TYR A 91 -5.43 12.57 10.89
CA TYR A 91 -6.28 11.46 11.35
C TYR A 91 -6.11 11.14 12.83
N GLN A 92 -4.89 11.28 13.36
CA GLN A 92 -4.57 10.90 14.74
C GLN A 92 -3.79 12.00 15.44
N VAL A 93 -4.18 12.30 16.68
CA VAL A 93 -3.42 13.13 17.60
C VAL A 93 -2.69 12.24 18.59
N LEU A 94 -1.42 12.53 18.86
CA LEU A 94 -0.56 11.81 19.80
C LEU A 94 0.04 12.78 20.81
N ASN A 95 -0.21 12.59 22.09
CA ASN A 95 0.36 13.41 23.16
C ASN A 95 0.72 12.57 24.39
N SER A 96 1.18 13.21 25.45
CA SER A 96 1.64 12.54 26.67
C SER A 96 0.56 11.71 27.39
N THR A 97 -0.72 11.93 27.08
CA THR A 97 -1.85 11.17 27.64
C THR A 97 -2.31 10.00 26.77
N GLY A 98 -1.75 9.83 25.56
CA GLY A 98 -2.07 8.74 24.63
C GLY A 98 -2.32 9.26 23.21
N GLY A 99 -3.28 8.65 22.51
CA GLY A 99 -3.71 9.15 21.20
C GLY A 99 -5.21 8.99 20.96
N TYR A 100 -5.77 9.88 20.17
CA TYR A 100 -7.17 9.86 19.74
C TYR A 100 -7.31 10.17 18.25
N ILE A 101 -8.47 9.86 17.70
CA ILE A 101 -8.78 10.04 16.28
C ILE A 101 -9.51 11.36 16.06
N ASN A 102 -9.12 12.10 15.02
CA ASN A 102 -9.93 13.19 14.50
C ASN A 102 -11.08 12.62 13.65
N TYR A 103 -12.30 12.72 14.14
CA TYR A 103 -13.51 12.23 13.47
C TYR A 103 -14.19 13.25 12.56
N ASP A 104 -13.62 14.45 12.42
CA ASP A 104 -14.15 15.45 11.51
C ASP A 104 -14.18 14.93 10.08
N TYR A 105 -15.23 15.28 9.32
CA TYR A 105 -15.40 14.76 7.98
C TYR A 105 -14.41 15.38 6.99
N ASP A 106 -14.20 16.69 7.09
CA ASP A 106 -13.44 17.48 6.12
C ASP A 106 -11.95 17.59 6.47
N THR A 107 -11.61 17.41 7.74
CA THR A 107 -10.23 17.55 8.26
C THR A 107 -9.72 16.29 8.95
N GLY A 108 -10.57 15.28 9.13
CA GLY A 108 -10.26 14.07 9.88
C GLY A 108 -10.29 12.79 9.05
N ILE A 109 -10.55 11.67 9.73
CA ILE A 109 -10.66 10.34 9.11
C ILE A 109 -11.77 10.25 8.04
N GLY A 110 -12.74 11.17 8.05
CA GLY A 110 -13.78 11.22 7.03
C GLY A 110 -13.23 11.40 5.61
N ARG A 111 -12.06 12.03 5.45
CA ARG A 111 -11.41 12.11 4.15
C ARG A 111 -10.97 10.75 3.62
N LEU A 112 -10.41 9.89 4.48
CA LEU A 112 -10.04 8.52 4.09
C LEU A 112 -11.29 7.68 3.79
N ASP A 113 -12.42 7.92 4.48
CA ASP A 113 -13.69 7.27 4.13
C ASP A 113 -14.13 7.60 2.70
N SER A 114 -14.01 8.87 2.30
CA SER A 114 -14.30 9.30 0.93
C SER A 114 -13.38 8.63 -0.10
N VAL A 115 -12.11 8.41 0.23
CA VAL A 115 -11.18 7.63 -0.61
C VAL A 115 -11.69 6.20 -0.78
N VAL A 116 -11.97 5.48 0.32
CA VAL A 116 -12.44 4.09 0.28
C VAL A 116 -13.75 3.99 -0.51
N LYS A 117 -14.70 4.89 -0.27
CA LYS A 117 -15.98 4.93 -0.98
C LYS A 117 -15.81 5.21 -2.48
N SER A 118 -14.89 6.08 -2.86
CA SER A 118 -14.59 6.36 -4.27
C SER A 118 -13.94 5.13 -4.93
N ALA A 119 -12.99 4.50 -4.25
CA ALA A 119 -12.33 3.28 -4.70
C ALA A 119 -13.33 2.13 -4.93
N GLU A 120 -14.28 1.93 -4.00
CA GLU A 120 -15.40 0.99 -4.16
C GLU A 120 -16.25 1.31 -5.39
N LYS A 121 -16.60 2.59 -5.58
CA LYS A 121 -17.44 3.05 -6.69
C LYS A 121 -16.82 2.79 -8.05
N TYR A 122 -15.50 2.99 -8.18
CA TYR A 122 -14.79 2.89 -9.45
C TYR A 122 -14.03 1.56 -9.63
N GLY A 123 -14.07 0.67 -8.64
CA GLY A 123 -13.40 -0.64 -8.70
C GLY A 123 -11.87 -0.57 -8.64
N VAL A 124 -11.32 0.48 -8.02
CA VAL A 124 -9.88 0.60 -7.75
C VAL A 124 -9.59 0.02 -6.37
N LYS A 125 -8.45 -0.66 -6.20
CA LYS A 125 -8.04 -1.22 -4.91
C LYS A 125 -7.00 -0.35 -4.21
N LEU A 126 -6.92 -0.44 -2.88
CA LEU A 126 -6.13 0.42 -2.02
C LEU A 126 -5.09 -0.37 -1.24
N ILE A 127 -3.83 0.03 -1.34
CA ILE A 127 -2.80 -0.32 -0.35
C ILE A 127 -2.73 0.83 0.67
N LEU A 128 -2.84 0.50 1.95
CA LEU A 128 -2.90 1.48 3.04
C LEU A 128 -1.77 1.26 4.03
N PRO A 129 -0.60 1.92 3.87
CA PRO A 129 0.35 2.09 4.96
C PRO A 129 -0.31 2.81 6.12
N MET A 130 -0.08 2.34 7.34
CA MET A 130 -0.70 2.88 8.56
C MET A 130 0.23 3.75 9.41
N LEU A 131 1.48 3.95 8.96
CA LEU A 131 2.44 4.90 9.55
C LEU A 131 3.52 5.27 8.51
N ASN A 132 4.27 6.33 8.78
CA ASN A 132 5.45 6.72 8.02
C ASN A 132 6.73 6.56 8.85
N ASN A 133 7.80 6.08 8.23
CA ASN A 133 9.15 6.20 8.78
C ASN A 133 9.62 7.66 8.78
N TRP A 134 9.29 8.40 7.73
CA TRP A 134 9.62 9.81 7.55
C TRP A 134 8.70 10.75 8.31
N ASN A 135 9.02 12.04 8.31
CA ASN A 135 8.29 13.05 9.08
C ASN A 135 7.05 13.60 8.35
N ASP A 136 6.88 13.29 7.07
CA ASP A 136 5.74 13.75 6.28
C ASP A 136 4.43 13.15 6.81
N LEU A 137 3.47 14.04 7.05
CA LEU A 137 2.25 13.77 7.82
C LEU A 137 2.52 13.13 9.20
N GLY A 138 3.64 13.50 9.82
CA GLY A 138 4.00 13.11 11.17
C GLY A 138 4.97 11.95 11.25
N GLY A 139 4.49 10.72 11.09
CA GLY A 139 5.31 9.49 11.15
C GLY A 139 5.84 9.13 12.55
N ILE A 140 6.87 8.28 12.61
CA ILE A 140 7.48 7.79 13.87
C ILE A 140 7.82 8.95 14.82
N ASN A 141 8.25 10.10 14.29
CA ASN A 141 8.60 11.27 15.10
C ASN A 141 7.46 11.75 16.00
N THR A 142 6.20 11.66 15.55
CA THR A 142 5.04 12.03 16.38
C THR A 142 4.87 11.09 17.58
N TYR A 143 5.16 9.81 17.40
CA TYR A 143 5.14 8.82 18.49
C TYR A 143 6.27 9.07 19.48
N THR A 144 7.49 9.30 19.00
CA THR A 144 8.66 9.52 19.87
C THR A 144 8.59 10.86 20.61
N THR A 145 7.93 11.86 20.01
CA THR A 145 7.65 13.14 20.67
C THR A 145 6.63 12.96 21.80
N ALA A 146 5.60 12.13 21.61
CA ALA A 146 4.57 11.89 22.62
C ALA A 146 5.04 10.98 23.77
N PHE A 147 5.83 9.94 23.46
CA PHE A 147 6.13 8.86 24.41
C PHE A 147 7.61 8.74 24.80
N GLY A 148 8.48 9.53 24.18
CA GLY A 148 9.93 9.45 24.34
C GLY A 148 10.58 8.47 23.36
N GLY A 149 11.90 8.35 23.45
CA GLY A 149 12.69 7.52 22.54
C GLY A 149 13.09 8.23 21.25
N ASN A 150 13.37 7.46 20.20
CA ASN A 150 13.79 7.94 18.88
C ASN A 150 13.34 6.94 17.79
N ALA A 151 13.70 7.23 16.53
CA ALA A 151 13.28 6.44 15.38
C ALA A 151 13.63 4.93 15.49
N THR A 152 14.75 4.58 16.13
CA THR A 152 15.15 3.18 16.28
C THR A 152 14.52 2.51 17.50
N SER A 153 14.32 3.24 18.60
CA SER A 153 13.67 2.67 19.79
C SER A 153 12.17 2.49 19.61
N PHE A 154 11.53 3.20 18.67
CA PHE A 154 10.09 3.10 18.36
C PHE A 154 9.61 1.66 18.24
N TYR A 155 10.36 0.79 17.56
CA TYR A 155 10.00 -0.61 17.31
C TYR A 155 9.83 -1.45 18.59
N THR A 156 10.44 -1.04 19.69
CA THR A 156 10.45 -1.77 20.97
C THR A 156 9.85 -0.97 22.13
N ASP A 157 9.60 0.33 21.96
CA ASP A 157 8.96 1.14 22.98
C ASP A 157 7.50 0.71 23.18
N ALA A 158 7.17 0.29 24.40
CA ALA A 158 5.87 -0.28 24.71
C ALA A 158 4.71 0.72 24.54
N LYS A 159 4.93 2.02 24.81
CA LYS A 159 3.88 3.04 24.69
C LYS A 159 3.64 3.38 23.22
N SER A 160 4.70 3.57 22.44
CA SER A 160 4.60 3.79 21.00
C SER A 160 3.92 2.60 20.30
N GLN A 161 4.32 1.38 20.61
CA GLN A 161 3.71 0.18 20.03
C GLN A 161 2.25 -0.01 20.46
N ALA A 162 1.90 0.31 21.71
CA ALA A 162 0.50 0.26 22.16
C ALA A 162 -0.36 1.29 21.41
N ALA A 163 0.11 2.53 21.27
CA ALA A 163 -0.60 3.58 20.54
C ALA A 163 -0.75 3.23 19.04
N TYR A 164 0.31 2.69 18.42
CA TYR A 164 0.29 2.32 17.01
C TYR A 164 -0.63 1.11 16.75
N ARG A 165 -0.62 0.09 17.61
CA ARG A 165 -1.56 -1.03 17.53
C ARG A 165 -3.01 -0.60 17.74
N ASN A 166 -3.26 0.40 18.57
CA ASN A 166 -4.60 0.99 18.70
C ASN A 166 -5.04 1.69 17.40
N TYR A 167 -4.12 2.38 16.72
CA TYR A 167 -4.40 2.98 15.41
C TYR A 167 -4.66 1.93 14.32
N ILE A 168 -3.82 0.90 14.22
CA ILE A 168 -4.04 -0.26 13.33
C ILE A 168 -5.42 -0.86 13.59
N LYS A 169 -5.76 -1.12 14.86
CA LYS A 169 -7.04 -1.70 15.23
C LYS A 169 -8.21 -0.82 14.77
N PHE A 170 -8.07 0.49 14.88
CA PHE A 170 -9.07 1.44 14.40
C PHE A 170 -9.23 1.36 12.88
N ILE A 171 -8.15 1.52 12.11
CA ILE A 171 -8.18 1.51 10.63
C ILE A 171 -8.70 0.18 10.09
N VAL A 172 -8.15 -0.95 10.57
CA VAL A 172 -8.56 -2.28 10.11
C VAL A 172 -10.04 -2.53 10.40
N ASN A 173 -10.53 -2.27 11.62
CA ASN A 173 -11.95 -2.48 11.91
C ASN A 173 -12.88 -1.53 11.13
N ARG A 174 -12.37 -0.37 10.71
CA ARG A 174 -13.14 0.60 9.93
C ARG A 174 -13.36 0.12 8.49
N TYR A 175 -12.36 -0.50 7.84
CA TYR A 175 -12.45 -0.84 6.41
C TYR A 175 -12.31 -2.34 6.07
N LYS A 176 -12.16 -3.27 7.03
CA LYS A 176 -12.03 -4.73 6.78
C LYS A 176 -13.20 -5.41 6.03
N HIS A 177 -14.31 -4.70 5.84
CA HIS A 177 -15.45 -5.19 5.07
C HIS A 177 -15.54 -4.55 3.68
N SER A 178 -14.65 -3.61 3.36
CA SER A 178 -14.61 -2.98 2.05
C SER A 178 -13.84 -3.85 1.06
N PRO A 179 -14.42 -4.16 -0.11
CA PRO A 179 -13.72 -4.89 -1.17
C PRO A 179 -12.70 -4.02 -1.93
N ALA A 180 -12.61 -2.74 -1.59
CA ALA A 180 -11.64 -1.83 -2.16
C ALA A 180 -10.29 -1.92 -1.45
N ILE A 181 -10.16 -2.58 -0.29
CA ILE A 181 -8.84 -2.79 0.31
C ILE A 181 -8.11 -3.90 -0.45
N PHE A 182 -6.94 -3.58 -1.00
CA PHE A 182 -6.00 -4.57 -1.55
C PHE A 182 -5.20 -5.20 -0.42
N ALA A 183 -4.56 -4.36 0.39
CA ALA A 183 -3.69 -4.79 1.48
C ALA A 183 -3.56 -3.74 2.58
N TRP A 184 -3.39 -4.26 3.79
CA TRP A 184 -2.87 -3.48 4.92
C TRP A 184 -1.35 -3.43 4.83
N GLU A 185 -0.78 -2.24 4.85
CA GLU A 185 0.67 -2.07 4.87
C GLU A 185 1.10 -1.53 6.23
N LEU A 186 2.18 -2.12 6.75
CA LEU A 186 2.63 -1.85 8.10
C LEU A 186 3.08 -0.40 8.18
N MET A 187 4.05 -0.01 7.36
CA MET A 187 4.61 1.33 7.38
C MET A 187 5.18 1.67 6.02
N ASN A 188 5.10 2.95 5.64
CA ASN A 188 5.89 3.47 4.54
C ASN A 188 7.38 3.49 4.93
N GLU A 189 8.17 2.68 4.23
CA GLU A 189 9.64 2.61 4.30
C GLU A 189 10.23 2.44 5.71
N PRO A 190 9.81 1.45 6.51
CA PRO A 190 10.34 1.25 7.86
C PRO A 190 11.86 1.03 7.84
N ARG A 191 12.59 1.89 8.56
CA ARG A 191 14.03 1.74 8.78
C ARG A 191 14.38 1.76 10.27
N CYS A 192 15.39 0.98 10.65
CA CYS A 192 15.99 0.98 11.98
C CYS A 192 17.50 1.07 11.81
N ARG A 193 17.97 2.28 11.52
CA ARG A 193 19.36 2.52 11.14
C ARG A 193 20.34 2.10 12.25
N GLY A 194 21.24 1.19 11.94
CA GLY A 194 22.24 0.63 12.85
C GLY A 194 21.68 -0.46 13.79
N CYS A 195 20.41 -0.81 13.68
CA CYS A 195 19.82 -1.90 14.46
C CYS A 195 20.18 -3.27 13.86
N PRO A 196 20.20 -4.35 14.67
CA PRO A 196 20.15 -5.70 14.12
C PRO A 196 18.91 -5.89 13.25
N THR A 197 19.02 -6.65 12.16
CA THR A 197 17.89 -6.90 11.24
C THR A 197 16.73 -7.67 11.90
N SER A 198 16.99 -8.32 13.04
CA SER A 198 15.94 -8.90 13.89
C SER A 198 14.95 -7.85 14.40
N THR A 199 15.35 -6.60 14.60
CA THR A 199 14.46 -5.56 15.16
C THR A 199 13.24 -5.33 14.27
N ILE A 200 13.42 -5.12 12.95
CA ILE A 200 12.30 -4.97 12.02
C ILE A 200 11.61 -6.30 11.79
N TYR A 201 12.35 -7.40 11.63
CA TYR A 201 11.76 -8.73 11.42
C TYR A 201 10.79 -9.13 12.55
N ASP A 202 11.19 -8.97 13.81
CA ASP A 202 10.38 -9.33 14.99
C ASP A 202 9.17 -8.39 15.12
N TRP A 203 9.37 -7.10 14.90
CA TRP A 203 8.29 -6.10 14.88
C TRP A 203 7.27 -6.37 13.77
N ALA A 204 7.72 -6.60 12.55
CA ALA A 204 6.88 -6.90 11.39
C ALA A 204 6.12 -8.21 11.57
N SER A 205 6.78 -9.26 12.09
CA SER A 205 6.15 -10.53 12.43
C SER A 205 5.01 -10.35 13.44
N SER A 206 5.28 -9.66 14.56
CA SER A 206 4.30 -9.44 15.62
C SER A 206 3.15 -8.52 15.19
N THR A 207 3.43 -7.52 14.35
CA THR A 207 2.43 -6.54 13.92
C THR A 207 1.53 -7.09 12.81
N SER A 208 2.10 -7.82 11.84
CA SER A 208 1.30 -8.50 10.81
C SER A 208 0.42 -9.61 11.38
N GLN A 209 0.92 -10.39 12.36
CA GLN A 209 0.09 -11.35 13.10
C GLN A 209 -1.10 -10.69 13.80
N PHE A 210 -0.88 -9.51 14.39
CA PHE A 210 -1.97 -8.75 15.01
C PHE A 210 -3.00 -8.26 14.00
N ILE A 211 -2.58 -7.76 12.84
CA ILE A 211 -3.50 -7.40 11.75
C ILE A 211 -4.30 -8.62 11.31
N LYS A 212 -3.66 -9.77 11.06
CA LYS A 212 -4.34 -11.02 10.68
C LYS A 212 -5.34 -11.51 11.73
N SER A 213 -5.12 -11.20 13.01
CA SER A 213 -6.09 -11.50 14.08
C SER A 213 -7.34 -10.61 14.06
N LEU A 214 -7.24 -9.41 13.48
CA LEU A 214 -8.36 -8.45 13.32
C LEU A 214 -9.11 -8.67 11.99
N ASP A 215 -8.37 -9.05 10.96
CA ASP A 215 -8.83 -9.26 9.60
C ASP A 215 -8.05 -10.42 8.94
N SER A 216 -8.74 -11.56 8.80
CA SER A 216 -8.18 -12.76 8.16
C SER A 216 -8.44 -12.82 6.66
N SER A 217 -9.03 -11.77 6.08
CA SER A 217 -9.50 -11.74 4.69
C SER A 217 -8.58 -10.95 3.76
N HIS A 218 -8.08 -9.79 4.20
CA HIS A 218 -7.20 -8.95 3.39
C HIS A 218 -5.73 -9.36 3.49
N MET A 219 -4.97 -9.00 2.46
CA MET A 219 -3.52 -9.16 2.43
C MET A 219 -2.84 -8.18 3.37
N VAL A 220 -1.60 -8.51 3.77
CA VAL A 220 -0.74 -7.70 4.61
C VAL A 220 0.67 -7.67 3.99
N THR A 221 1.30 -6.50 3.91
CA THR A 221 2.68 -6.30 3.43
C THR A 221 3.47 -5.37 4.36
N LEU A 222 4.80 -5.38 4.26
CA LEU A 222 5.66 -4.57 5.12
C LEU A 222 5.72 -3.09 4.71
N GLY A 223 5.92 -2.82 3.42
CA GLY A 223 6.15 -1.48 2.86
C GLY A 223 7.61 -1.02 2.93
N ASP A 224 8.58 -1.94 3.04
CA ASP A 224 10.01 -1.63 3.03
C ASP A 224 10.58 -1.48 1.61
N GLU A 225 11.67 -0.73 1.46
CA GLU A 225 12.29 -0.45 0.16
C GLU A 225 13.24 -1.56 -0.33
N GLY A 226 13.11 -2.80 0.17
CA GLY A 226 13.92 -3.92 -0.32
C GLY A 226 15.42 -3.79 -0.05
N TRP A 227 15.82 -3.61 1.21
CA TRP A 227 17.25 -3.63 1.51
C TRP A 227 17.73 -5.06 1.69
N PHE A 228 18.85 -5.39 1.06
CA PHE A 228 19.53 -6.67 1.24
C PHE A 228 20.64 -6.58 2.29
N VAL A 229 21.07 -7.76 2.76
CA VAL A 229 22.28 -7.89 3.58
C VAL A 229 23.33 -8.78 2.90
N PRO A 230 24.64 -8.56 3.15
CA PRO A 230 25.68 -9.30 2.42
C PRO A 230 25.65 -10.81 2.70
N SER A 231 25.15 -11.21 3.89
CA SER A 231 25.07 -12.61 4.29
C SER A 231 24.10 -13.45 3.46
N ASP A 232 23.18 -12.81 2.72
CA ASP A 232 22.22 -13.51 1.87
C ASP A 232 22.76 -13.83 0.48
N GLY A 233 24.00 -13.41 0.18
CA GLY A 233 24.61 -13.60 -1.12
C GLY A 233 24.11 -12.64 -2.21
N TYR A 234 23.46 -11.54 -1.82
CA TYR A 234 23.04 -10.46 -2.71
C TYR A 234 23.94 -9.23 -2.55
N GLY A 235 24.26 -8.59 -3.67
CA GLY A 235 24.94 -7.30 -3.70
C GLY A 235 26.45 -7.32 -3.49
N ASP A 236 26.99 -6.12 -3.37
CA ASP A 236 28.43 -5.82 -3.22
C ASP A 236 28.77 -5.24 -1.83
N GLY A 237 27.80 -5.21 -0.92
CA GLY A 237 27.93 -4.56 0.40
C GLY A 237 27.86 -3.03 0.37
N SER A 238 27.51 -2.43 -0.77
CA SER A 238 27.14 -1.01 -0.84
C SER A 238 25.90 -0.71 0.00
N TYR A 239 25.53 0.57 0.12
CA TYR A 239 24.52 1.03 1.07
C TYR A 239 23.22 0.20 1.07
N ALA A 240 22.62 -0.04 -0.10
CA ALA A 240 21.39 -0.82 -0.26
C ALA A 240 21.54 -2.33 0.07
N TYR A 241 22.78 -2.83 0.15
CA TYR A 241 23.12 -4.23 0.39
C TYR A 241 23.87 -4.42 1.73
N SER A 242 23.92 -3.39 2.57
CA SER A 242 24.75 -3.37 3.78
C SER A 242 24.03 -3.83 5.04
N GLY A 243 22.69 -3.90 5.02
CA GLY A 243 21.85 -4.06 6.21
C GLY A 243 21.85 -2.87 7.17
N LEU A 244 22.47 -1.74 6.80
CA LEU A 244 22.60 -0.57 7.67
C LEU A 244 21.25 -0.02 8.13
N GLU A 245 20.21 -0.12 7.30
CA GLU A 245 18.87 0.37 7.64
C GLU A 245 18.04 -0.63 8.48
N GLY A 246 18.65 -1.72 8.94
CA GLY A 246 17.98 -2.72 9.78
C GLY A 246 16.93 -3.56 9.06
N VAL A 247 16.84 -3.42 7.73
CA VAL A 247 15.98 -4.19 6.83
C VAL A 247 16.81 -5.31 6.21
N ASP A 248 16.19 -6.48 6.11
CA ASP A 248 16.74 -7.70 5.53
C ASP A 248 15.62 -8.37 4.75
N PHE A 249 15.57 -8.08 3.45
CA PHE A 249 14.47 -8.50 2.60
C PHE A 249 14.31 -10.01 2.53
N VAL A 250 15.42 -10.76 2.43
CA VAL A 250 15.36 -12.23 2.33
C VAL A 250 14.83 -12.83 3.62
N LYS A 251 15.23 -12.30 4.76
CA LYS A 251 14.69 -12.71 6.06
C LYS A 251 13.21 -12.34 6.20
N ASN A 252 12.81 -11.14 5.77
CA ASN A 252 11.42 -10.67 5.84
C ASN A 252 10.48 -11.50 4.96
N LEU A 253 10.95 -12.06 3.84
CA LEU A 253 10.20 -13.06 3.06
C LEU A 253 9.77 -14.27 3.89
N GLY A 254 10.50 -14.62 4.96
CA GLY A 254 10.17 -15.71 5.88
C GLY A 254 8.96 -15.43 6.79
N ILE A 255 8.46 -14.20 6.86
CA ILE A 255 7.33 -13.84 7.71
C ILE A 255 6.03 -14.36 7.06
N VAL A 256 5.45 -15.40 7.64
CA VAL A 256 4.28 -16.12 7.06
C VAL A 256 3.00 -15.27 6.98
N THR A 257 2.91 -14.20 7.79
CA THR A 257 1.76 -13.29 7.84
C THR A 257 1.88 -12.09 6.91
N LEU A 258 2.99 -11.97 6.17
CA LEU A 258 3.12 -11.06 5.03
C LEU A 258 2.85 -11.81 3.74
N ASP A 259 1.81 -11.43 3.00
CA ASP A 259 1.34 -12.16 1.82
C ASP A 259 2.17 -11.85 0.57
N PHE A 260 2.77 -10.66 0.50
CA PHE A 260 3.66 -10.22 -0.58
C PHE A 260 4.74 -9.27 -0.05
N VAL A 261 5.66 -8.85 -0.92
CA VAL A 261 6.76 -7.93 -0.58
C VAL A 261 6.94 -6.83 -1.66
N PRO A 262 7.41 -5.63 -1.30
CA PRO A 262 7.42 -4.48 -2.21
C PRO A 262 8.82 -4.10 -2.71
N ASP A 263 9.43 -4.84 -3.65
CA ASP A 263 10.61 -4.33 -4.41
C ASP A 263 10.95 -5.17 -5.68
N ALA A 264 11.15 -4.51 -6.83
CA ALA A 264 11.48 -5.11 -8.13
C ALA A 264 12.87 -5.79 -8.26
N GLN A 265 13.92 -5.30 -7.58
CA GLN A 265 15.29 -5.87 -7.63
C GLN A 265 15.35 -7.27 -7.02
N HIS A 266 14.26 -7.70 -6.39
CA HIS A 266 14.19 -8.87 -5.52
C HIS A 266 13.43 -10.04 -6.14
N ASP A 267 13.16 -9.96 -7.43
CA ASP A 267 12.34 -10.92 -8.14
C ASP A 267 12.78 -12.39 -7.93
N ALA A 268 14.09 -12.63 -7.92
CA ALA A 268 14.66 -13.94 -7.64
C ALA A 268 14.45 -14.40 -6.19
N ALA A 269 14.58 -13.49 -5.22
CA ALA A 269 14.35 -13.79 -3.80
C ALA A 269 12.87 -14.12 -3.54
N GLY A 270 11.95 -13.30 -4.08
CA GLY A 270 10.52 -13.57 -4.03
C GLY A 270 10.13 -14.89 -4.71
N ALA A 271 10.81 -15.25 -5.81
CA ALA A 271 10.67 -16.54 -6.46
C ALA A 271 11.06 -17.71 -5.56
N ALA A 272 12.22 -17.60 -4.91
CA ALA A 272 12.71 -18.62 -3.98
C ALA A 272 11.77 -18.81 -2.78
N ALA A 273 11.10 -17.74 -2.33
CA ALA A 273 10.13 -17.77 -1.24
C ALA A 273 8.69 -18.09 -1.68
N ASN A 274 8.43 -18.27 -2.98
CA ASN A 274 7.09 -18.44 -3.55
C ASN A 274 6.09 -17.35 -3.11
N LYS A 275 6.55 -16.09 -3.08
CA LYS A 275 5.70 -14.93 -2.82
C LYS A 275 5.62 -14.02 -4.05
N PRO A 276 4.46 -13.41 -4.33
CA PRO A 276 4.38 -12.34 -5.31
C PRO A 276 5.19 -11.12 -4.85
N VAL A 277 5.69 -10.37 -5.82
CA VAL A 277 6.49 -9.17 -5.60
C VAL A 277 5.87 -8.02 -6.38
N ILE A 278 5.76 -6.86 -5.74
CA ILE A 278 5.30 -5.61 -6.36
C ILE A 278 6.47 -4.65 -6.41
N ALA A 279 6.75 -4.05 -7.56
CA ALA A 279 7.58 -2.85 -7.62
C ALA A 279 6.76 -1.65 -7.10
N GLU A 280 6.68 -1.48 -5.79
CA GLU A 280 5.64 -0.65 -5.15
C GLU A 280 5.89 0.87 -5.29
N GLU A 281 7.14 1.28 -5.42
CA GLU A 281 7.53 2.64 -5.77
C GLU A 281 8.73 2.64 -6.72
N TYR A 282 8.70 3.49 -7.74
CA TYR A 282 9.84 3.84 -8.58
C TYR A 282 9.54 5.14 -9.33
N GLY A 283 10.56 5.94 -9.60
CA GLY A 283 10.38 7.16 -10.38
C GLY A 283 11.71 7.76 -10.81
N TRP A 284 11.67 8.57 -11.86
CA TRP A 284 12.82 9.35 -12.33
C TRP A 284 12.52 10.86 -12.26
N PRO A 285 13.38 11.66 -11.58
CA PRO A 285 13.05 13.03 -11.21
C PRO A 285 13.16 14.03 -12.38
N THR A 286 13.83 13.65 -13.49
CA THR A 286 14.06 14.59 -14.61
C THR A 286 13.18 14.29 -15.81
N HIS A 287 12.27 15.22 -16.15
CA HIS A 287 11.31 15.10 -17.24
C HIS A 287 11.93 14.80 -18.62
N ASN A 288 13.15 15.27 -18.89
CA ASN A 288 13.78 15.11 -20.21
C ASN A 288 14.06 13.65 -20.61
N ASN A 289 14.23 12.75 -19.64
CA ASN A 289 14.52 11.34 -19.88
C ASN A 289 13.58 10.37 -19.15
N ARG A 290 12.62 10.89 -18.37
CA ARG A 290 11.72 10.09 -17.53
C ARG A 290 11.10 8.92 -18.29
N THR A 291 10.39 9.22 -19.37
CA THR A 291 9.69 8.21 -20.17
C THR A 291 10.64 7.12 -20.69
N ALA A 292 11.83 7.48 -21.15
CA ALA A 292 12.77 6.48 -21.65
C ALA A 292 13.30 5.57 -20.53
N ILE A 293 13.58 6.14 -19.35
CA ILE A 293 14.14 5.42 -18.20
C ILE A 293 13.09 4.54 -17.54
N GLU A 294 11.95 5.11 -17.14
CA GLU A 294 10.90 4.36 -16.47
C GLU A 294 10.27 3.31 -17.38
N ALA A 295 10.08 3.59 -18.67
CA ALA A 295 9.61 2.57 -19.60
C ALA A 295 10.59 1.39 -19.70
N SER A 296 11.90 1.63 -19.57
CA SER A 296 12.88 0.55 -19.56
C SER A 296 12.74 -0.37 -18.34
N TRP A 297 12.36 0.19 -17.18
CA TRP A 297 12.06 -0.56 -15.96
C TRP A 297 10.74 -1.32 -16.10
N GLN A 298 9.71 -0.69 -16.65
CA GLN A 298 8.43 -1.33 -16.95
C GLN A 298 8.57 -2.50 -17.94
N GLN A 299 9.47 -2.38 -18.92
CA GLN A 299 9.82 -3.49 -19.81
C GLN A 299 10.43 -4.68 -19.06
N TYR A 300 11.17 -4.44 -17.97
CA TYR A 300 11.65 -5.53 -17.11
C TYR A 300 10.47 -6.26 -16.45
N VAL A 301 9.46 -5.52 -15.95
CA VAL A 301 8.25 -6.13 -15.36
C VAL A 301 7.45 -6.92 -16.40
N LEU A 302 7.31 -6.40 -17.62
CA LEU A 302 6.60 -7.10 -18.70
C LEU A 302 7.32 -8.38 -19.15
N LYS A 303 8.66 -8.39 -19.15
CA LYS A 303 9.47 -9.52 -19.60
C LYS A 303 9.78 -10.54 -18.49
N SER A 304 9.91 -10.09 -17.24
CA SER A 304 10.09 -10.97 -16.09
C SER A 304 8.83 -11.82 -15.91
N THR A 305 9.01 -13.11 -15.63
CA THR A 305 7.89 -14.03 -15.34
C THR A 305 7.56 -14.12 -13.85
N HIS A 306 8.16 -13.25 -13.03
CA HIS A 306 8.24 -13.44 -11.59
C HIS A 306 7.80 -12.18 -10.81
N LEU A 307 7.89 -10.97 -11.39
CA LEU A 307 7.26 -9.76 -10.83
C LEU A 307 5.76 -9.73 -11.13
N ALA A 308 4.94 -9.60 -10.09
CA ALA A 308 3.49 -9.71 -10.17
C ALA A 308 2.82 -8.39 -10.55
N ALA A 309 3.40 -7.26 -10.16
CA ALA A 309 2.88 -5.94 -10.43
C ALA A 309 3.94 -4.85 -10.27
N ASP A 310 3.61 -3.64 -10.71
CA ASP A 310 4.41 -2.44 -10.54
C ASP A 310 3.53 -1.20 -10.34
N MET A 311 4.03 -0.23 -9.57
CA MET A 311 3.33 0.96 -9.15
C MET A 311 4.29 2.15 -9.16
N PHE A 312 4.17 3.02 -10.18
CA PHE A 312 5.06 4.18 -10.26
C PHE A 312 4.76 5.20 -9.16
N TRP A 313 5.82 5.87 -8.70
CA TRP A 313 5.77 7.07 -7.88
C TRP A 313 5.94 8.29 -8.80
N GLN A 314 4.94 9.17 -8.95
CA GLN A 314 3.58 9.10 -8.42
C GLN A 314 2.57 9.63 -9.44
N PHE A 315 1.30 9.25 -9.32
CA PHE A 315 0.25 9.81 -10.14
C PHE A 315 0.07 11.30 -9.82
N ALA A 316 -0.18 12.09 -10.85
CA ALA A 316 -0.55 13.50 -10.70
C ALA A 316 -1.68 13.87 -11.65
N ASP A 317 -2.42 14.90 -11.28
CA ASP A 317 -3.43 15.55 -12.11
C ASP A 317 -3.11 17.05 -12.21
N SER A 318 -3.54 17.70 -13.29
CA SER A 318 -3.34 19.14 -13.47
C SER A 318 -4.25 19.99 -12.56
N MET A 319 -5.22 19.37 -11.87
CA MET A 319 -6.02 20.03 -10.84
C MET A 319 -5.12 20.69 -9.77
N PRO A 320 -5.31 21.97 -9.41
CA PRO A 320 -4.48 22.66 -8.41
C PRO A 320 -4.41 21.95 -7.05
N ALA A 321 -5.49 21.29 -6.63
CA ALA A 321 -5.52 20.53 -5.40
C ALA A 321 -4.57 19.31 -5.41
N VAL A 322 -4.21 18.81 -6.60
CA VAL A 322 -3.27 17.71 -6.81
C VAL A 322 -1.88 18.23 -7.15
N SER A 323 -1.76 19.14 -8.11
CA SER A 323 -0.47 19.61 -8.61
C SER A 323 0.39 20.34 -7.56
N ASN A 324 -0.23 20.81 -6.48
CA ASN A 324 0.47 21.38 -5.32
C ASN A 324 0.96 20.34 -4.30
N GLU A 325 0.52 19.09 -4.40
CA GLU A 325 0.86 18.00 -3.48
C GLU A 325 1.87 17.01 -4.09
N VAL A 326 2.32 17.22 -5.33
CA VAL A 326 3.21 16.27 -6.03
C VAL A 326 4.64 16.81 -6.15
N ASP A 327 5.59 15.90 -6.30
CA ASP A 327 7.03 16.20 -6.40
C ASP A 327 7.57 16.03 -7.83
N GLU A 328 8.89 16.11 -7.99
CA GLU A 328 9.58 15.99 -9.28
C GLU A 328 9.44 14.63 -9.96
N TYR A 329 8.85 13.62 -9.33
CA TYR A 329 8.61 12.29 -9.91
C TYR A 329 7.20 12.17 -10.54
N ALA A 330 6.34 13.17 -10.33
CA ALA A 330 4.95 13.20 -10.78
C ALA A 330 4.73 12.89 -12.28
N VAL A 331 3.94 11.86 -12.59
CA VAL A 331 3.46 11.56 -13.95
C VAL A 331 2.04 12.10 -14.11
N PHE A 332 1.92 13.27 -14.76
CA PHE A 332 0.66 14.01 -14.89
C PHE A 332 -0.32 13.37 -15.88
N TYR A 333 -1.57 13.18 -15.45
CA TYR A 333 -2.68 12.72 -16.27
C TYR A 333 -2.77 13.52 -17.57
N ASN A 334 -2.47 12.87 -18.69
CA ASN A 334 -2.50 13.46 -20.01
C ASN A 334 -2.71 12.37 -21.07
N THR A 335 -3.91 12.29 -21.61
CA THR A 335 -4.30 11.27 -22.61
C THR A 335 -3.81 11.59 -24.03
N THR A 336 -3.03 12.67 -24.21
CA THR A 336 -2.38 12.98 -25.48
C THR A 336 -1.38 11.88 -25.82
N LYS A 337 -1.52 11.30 -27.01
CA LYS A 337 -0.62 10.25 -27.50
C LYS A 337 0.84 10.70 -27.45
N GLY A 338 1.70 9.89 -26.85
CA GLY A 338 3.12 10.15 -26.70
C GLY A 338 3.50 11.06 -25.52
N SER A 339 2.55 11.49 -24.70
CA SER A 339 2.86 12.08 -23.39
C SER A 339 3.53 11.05 -22.47
N ASP A 340 4.19 11.51 -21.41
CA ASP A 340 4.73 10.62 -20.37
C ASP A 340 3.65 9.68 -19.83
N TYR A 341 2.44 10.19 -19.57
CA TYR A 341 1.34 9.40 -19.02
C TYR A 341 0.75 8.39 -20.02
N ASP A 342 0.69 8.74 -21.31
CA ASP A 342 0.27 7.79 -22.34
C ASP A 342 1.21 6.57 -22.37
N VAL A 343 2.52 6.80 -22.29
CA VAL A 343 3.52 5.72 -22.35
C VAL A 343 3.58 4.96 -21.01
N LEU A 344 3.81 5.67 -19.91
CA LEU A 344 4.12 5.08 -18.60
C LEU A 344 2.89 4.56 -17.86
N ALA A 345 1.69 5.05 -18.17
CA ALA A 345 0.47 4.61 -17.50
C ALA A 345 -0.49 3.90 -18.47
N ILE A 346 -0.99 4.57 -19.51
CA ILE A 346 -2.05 4.02 -20.37
C ILE A 346 -1.58 2.79 -21.15
N GLN A 347 -0.47 2.90 -21.87
CA GLN A 347 0.07 1.81 -22.68
C GLN A 347 0.61 0.68 -21.80
N HIS A 348 1.33 1.02 -20.73
CA HIS A 348 1.89 0.02 -19.81
C HIS A 348 0.80 -0.77 -19.09
N ALA A 349 -0.21 -0.13 -18.49
CA ALA A 349 -1.31 -0.83 -17.83
C ALA A 349 -2.04 -1.80 -18.76
N ARG A 350 -2.25 -1.41 -20.03
CA ARG A 350 -2.80 -2.31 -21.04
C ARG A 350 -1.88 -3.51 -21.30
N ALA A 351 -0.59 -3.27 -21.51
CA ALA A 351 0.39 -4.32 -21.78
C ALA A 351 0.50 -5.33 -20.61
N VAL A 352 0.46 -4.85 -19.36
CA VAL A 352 0.48 -5.70 -18.17
C VAL A 352 -0.77 -6.59 -18.11
N LEU A 353 -1.95 -6.06 -18.41
CA LEU A 353 -3.20 -6.84 -18.40
C LEU A 353 -3.28 -7.89 -19.52
N GLU A 354 -2.55 -7.69 -20.62
CA GLU A 354 -2.43 -8.63 -21.74
C GLU A 354 -1.37 -9.71 -21.48
N LYS A 355 -0.51 -9.53 -20.47
CA LYS A 355 0.51 -10.51 -20.08
C LYS A 355 -0.15 -11.81 -19.62
N ARG A 356 0.15 -12.90 -20.31
CA ARG A 356 -0.45 -14.22 -20.03
C ARG A 356 -0.04 -14.73 -18.66
N THR A 357 -1.03 -15.13 -17.86
CA THR A 357 -0.82 -16.00 -16.71
C THR A 357 -0.46 -17.40 -17.21
N ARG A 358 0.48 -18.07 -16.53
CA ARG A 358 0.97 -19.40 -16.93
C ARG A 358 0.19 -20.50 -16.25
#